data_AF-A0A2X4TPJ0-F1
#
_entry.id   AF-A0A2X4TPJ0-F1
#
_cell.length_a   1.000
_cell.length_b   1.000
_cell.length_c   1.000
_cell.angle_alpha   90.00
_cell.angle_beta   90.00
_cell.angle_gamma   90.00
#
_symmetry.space_group_name_H-M   'P 1'
#
loop_
_entity.id
_entity.type
_entity.pdbx_description
1 polymer ?
#
loop_
_entity_poly.entity_id
_entity_poly.type
_entity_poly.pdbx_seq_one_letter_code
_entity_poly.pdbx_strand_id
1 'polypeptide(L)'
;MQKTNQRLLLETAPHGFSPDWVVWQAGKGWQPDTVKPDVGSYDAIRVYLWVGMLADDDEHKAALVKQLLPMAQSIAQQGVPPEKTDTASGKTSGDGPVGFSAVMLPMLANQTAALDVQRQRINQHPPGDDAYFSASLTLFGQGWDQQRYRFNRQGELQPAWGGQCVTSK
;
A
#
# COMPACT_ATOMS: atom_id res chain seq x y z
N MET A 1 -12.13 14.41 -11.23
CA MET A 1 -10.93 14.18 -10.40
C MET A 1 -10.67 12.68 -10.23
N GLN A 2 -11.63 11.88 -9.75
CA GLN A 2 -11.48 10.42 -9.56
C GLN A 2 -10.99 9.67 -10.82
N LYS A 3 -11.60 9.92 -11.99
CA LYS A 3 -11.18 9.30 -13.26
C LYS A 3 -9.72 9.59 -13.64
N THR A 4 -9.23 10.80 -13.39
CA THR A 4 -7.85 11.19 -13.71
C THR A 4 -6.86 10.54 -12.75
N ASN A 5 -7.19 10.48 -11.46
CA ASN A 5 -6.36 9.79 -10.47
C ASN A 5 -6.29 8.28 -10.76
N GLN A 6 -7.40 7.67 -11.18
CA GLN A 6 -7.40 6.26 -11.57
C GLN A 6 -6.47 6.02 -12.76
N ARG A 7 -6.54 6.88 -13.79
CA ARG A 7 -5.61 6.81 -14.94
C ARG A 7 -4.16 6.95 -14.51
N LEU A 8 -3.85 7.89 -13.61
CA LEU A 8 -2.50 8.05 -13.05
C LEU A 8 -2.01 6.72 -12.45
N LEU A 9 -2.78 6.08 -11.58
CA LEU A 9 -2.36 4.83 -10.92
C LEU A 9 -2.24 3.64 -11.89
N LEU A 10 -3.13 3.57 -12.89
CA LEU A 10 -3.13 2.47 -13.86
C LEU A 10 -2.03 2.62 -14.93
N GLU A 11 -1.81 3.84 -15.42
CA GLU A 11 -0.96 4.09 -16.59
C GLU A 11 0.52 4.31 -16.22
N THR A 12 0.85 4.50 -14.93
CA THR A 12 2.22 4.81 -14.48
C THR A 12 2.93 3.65 -13.77
N ALA A 13 2.29 2.49 -13.66
CA ALA A 13 2.85 1.29 -13.07
C ALA A 13 2.98 0.15 -14.09
N PRO A 14 3.77 0.30 -15.17
CA PRO A 14 3.76 -0.64 -16.31
C PRO A 14 4.13 -2.08 -15.93
N HIS A 15 4.91 -2.27 -14.86
CA HIS A 15 5.25 -3.58 -14.28
C HIS A 15 4.55 -3.86 -12.94
N GLY A 16 3.51 -3.10 -12.63
CA GLY A 16 2.73 -3.22 -11.39
C GLY A 16 3.39 -2.65 -10.14
N PHE A 17 4.39 -1.80 -10.33
CA PHE A 17 5.02 -1.02 -9.28
C PHE A 17 4.76 0.47 -9.52
N SER A 18 4.16 1.16 -8.55
CA SER A 18 3.91 2.59 -8.61
C SER A 18 5.21 3.38 -8.38
N PRO A 19 5.45 4.48 -9.12
CA PRO A 19 6.59 5.35 -8.87
C PRO A 19 6.31 6.31 -7.70
N ASP A 20 7.37 6.80 -7.07
CA ASP A 20 7.33 7.87 -6.08
C ASP A 20 6.88 9.18 -6.75
N TRP A 21 7.39 9.43 -7.96
CA TRP A 21 7.14 10.63 -8.75
C TRP A 21 7.00 10.29 -10.23
N VAL A 22 6.08 10.98 -10.90
CA VAL A 22 5.87 10.88 -12.35
C VAL A 22 5.40 12.23 -12.87
N VAL A 23 5.83 12.59 -14.08
CA VAL A 23 5.56 13.90 -14.68
C VAL A 23 4.55 13.74 -15.80
N TRP A 24 3.53 14.61 -15.85
CA TRP A 24 2.68 14.72 -17.04
C TRP A 24 3.21 15.82 -17.96
N GLN A 25 3.53 15.49 -19.20
CA GLN A 25 3.93 16.45 -20.23
C GLN A 25 2.86 16.53 -21.32
N ALA A 26 2.34 17.74 -21.57
CA ALA A 26 1.37 17.98 -22.63
C ALA A 26 1.91 17.51 -23.99
N GLY A 27 1.13 16.69 -24.71
CA GLY A 27 1.52 16.10 -26.00
C GLY A 27 2.43 14.87 -25.93
N LYS A 28 2.96 14.50 -24.74
CA LYS A 28 3.81 13.30 -24.55
C LYS A 28 3.24 12.29 -23.55
N GLY A 29 2.37 12.73 -22.64
CA GLY A 29 1.76 11.87 -21.62
C GLY A 29 2.62 11.75 -20.36
N TRP A 30 2.54 10.59 -19.69
CA TRP A 30 3.34 10.29 -18.49
C TRP A 30 4.81 10.12 -18.85
N GLN A 31 5.69 10.74 -18.09
CA GLN A 31 7.13 10.74 -18.27
C GLN A 31 7.80 10.46 -16.92
N PRO A 32 8.97 9.80 -16.92
CA PRO A 32 9.76 9.63 -15.70
C PRO A 32 10.09 10.98 -15.06
N ASP A 33 10.19 10.99 -13.73
CA ASP A 33 10.70 12.15 -13.00
C ASP A 33 12.17 12.46 -13.37
N THR A 34 12.54 13.74 -13.36
CA THR A 34 13.88 14.18 -13.79
C THR A 34 14.96 13.99 -12.73
N VAL A 35 14.60 13.79 -11.45
CA VAL A 35 15.53 13.66 -10.33
C VAL A 35 15.67 12.19 -9.91
N LYS A 36 14.55 11.47 -9.80
CA LYS A 36 14.48 10.05 -9.43
C LYS A 36 13.58 9.30 -10.42
N PRO A 37 14.04 9.12 -11.68
CA PRO A 37 13.25 8.45 -12.70
C PRO A 37 12.92 7.02 -12.26
N ASP A 38 11.67 6.62 -12.46
CA ASP A 38 11.19 5.24 -12.37
C ASP A 38 11.40 4.55 -11.00
N VAL A 39 11.69 5.30 -9.92
CA VAL A 39 11.84 4.73 -8.58
C VAL A 39 10.50 4.71 -7.85
N GLY A 40 10.11 3.55 -7.33
CA GLY A 40 9.06 3.40 -6.33
C GLY A 40 9.65 2.95 -4.98
N SER A 41 9.42 3.72 -3.92
CA SER A 41 9.98 3.50 -2.59
C SER A 41 9.07 4.14 -1.50
N TYR A 42 9.62 4.99 -0.63
CA TYR A 42 8.96 5.55 0.55
C TYR A 42 7.69 6.36 0.23
N ASP A 43 7.62 7.00 -0.93
CA ASP A 43 6.40 7.73 -1.30
C ASP A 43 5.33 6.77 -1.85
N ALA A 44 5.73 5.93 -2.80
CA ALA A 44 4.89 5.01 -3.55
C ALA A 44 4.32 3.88 -2.71
N ILE A 45 4.96 3.49 -1.61
CA ILE A 45 4.46 2.38 -0.77
C ILE A 45 3.02 2.64 -0.26
N ARG A 46 2.63 3.90 -0.12
CA ARG A 46 1.28 4.30 0.30
C ARG A 46 0.22 4.04 -0.77
N VAL A 47 0.59 3.91 -2.04
CA VAL A 47 -0.37 3.59 -3.12
C VAL A 47 -1.01 2.23 -2.86
N TYR A 48 -0.21 1.22 -2.51
CA TYR A 48 -0.71 -0.12 -2.22
C TYR A 48 -1.60 -0.16 -0.98
N LEU A 49 -1.27 0.65 0.04
CA LEU A 49 -2.12 0.86 1.21
C LEU A 49 -3.50 1.37 0.81
N TRP A 50 -3.55 2.50 0.10
CA TRP A 50 -4.82 3.14 -0.25
C TRP A 50 -5.67 2.25 -1.16
N VAL A 51 -5.05 1.59 -2.14
CA VAL A 51 -5.75 0.64 -3.03
C VAL A 51 -6.28 -0.57 -2.25
N GLY A 52 -5.48 -1.13 -1.33
CA GLY A 52 -5.90 -2.26 -0.50
C GLY A 52 -7.07 -1.92 0.43
N MET A 53 -7.16 -0.66 0.89
CA MET A 53 -8.21 -0.19 1.80
C MET A 53 -9.49 0.32 1.12
N LEU A 54 -9.55 0.39 -0.22
CA LEU A 54 -10.79 0.69 -0.94
C LEU A 54 -11.91 -0.27 -0.51
N ALA A 55 -13.16 0.21 -0.50
CA ALA A 55 -14.31 -0.65 -0.22
C ALA A 55 -14.41 -1.79 -1.26
N ASP A 56 -14.82 -2.98 -0.84
CA ASP A 56 -14.88 -4.14 -1.73
C ASP A 56 -15.93 -3.99 -2.86
N ASP A 57 -16.95 -3.15 -2.65
CA ASP A 57 -17.98 -2.79 -3.62
C ASP A 57 -17.63 -1.54 -4.46
N ASP A 58 -16.39 -1.02 -4.35
CA ASP A 58 -15.86 0.01 -5.24
C ASP A 58 -15.54 -0.58 -6.62
N GLU A 59 -16.21 -0.05 -7.65
CA GLU A 59 -16.09 -0.51 -9.04
C GLU A 59 -14.68 -0.36 -9.65
N HIS A 60 -13.82 0.47 -9.06
CA HIS A 60 -12.46 0.71 -9.52
C HIS A 60 -11.42 -0.15 -8.82
N LYS A 61 -11.74 -0.71 -7.63
CA LYS A 61 -10.80 -1.47 -6.80
C LYS A 61 -10.21 -2.66 -7.57
N ALA A 62 -11.04 -3.44 -8.25
CA ALA A 62 -10.59 -4.64 -8.95
C ALA A 62 -9.50 -4.36 -10.00
N ALA A 63 -9.65 -3.29 -10.79
CA ALA A 63 -8.67 -2.92 -11.81
C ALA A 63 -7.35 -2.45 -11.18
N LEU A 64 -7.41 -1.65 -10.11
CA LEU A 64 -6.24 -1.15 -9.40
C LEU A 64 -5.50 -2.27 -8.68
N VAL A 65 -6.22 -3.16 -7.99
CA VAL A 65 -5.63 -4.33 -7.32
C VAL A 65 -4.94 -5.24 -8.34
N LYS A 66 -5.57 -5.47 -9.49
CA LYS A 66 -4.97 -6.26 -10.57
C LYS A 66 -3.69 -5.62 -11.12
N GLN A 67 -3.69 -4.30 -11.36
CA GLN A 67 -2.52 -3.59 -11.86
C GLN A 67 -1.33 -3.69 -10.90
N LEU A 68 -1.58 -3.57 -9.59
CA LEU A 68 -0.55 -3.49 -8.55
C LEU A 68 -0.26 -4.84 -7.88
N LEU A 69 -0.86 -5.92 -8.37
CA LEU A 69 -0.66 -7.28 -7.85
C LEU A 69 0.81 -7.73 -7.81
N PRO A 70 1.69 -7.35 -8.76
CA PRO A 70 3.11 -7.73 -8.73
C PRO A 70 3.85 -7.39 -7.43
N MET A 71 3.53 -6.27 -6.76
CA MET A 71 4.11 -5.95 -5.45
C MET A 71 3.76 -7.02 -4.41
N ALA A 72 2.49 -7.42 -4.35
CA ALA A 72 2.03 -8.43 -3.41
C ALA A 72 2.65 -9.82 -3.72
N GLN A 73 2.81 -10.15 -5.00
CA GLN A 73 3.48 -11.39 -5.45
C GLN A 73 4.97 -11.40 -5.10
N SER A 74 5.67 -10.27 -5.27
CA SER A 74 7.07 -10.12 -4.87
C SER A 74 7.24 -10.36 -3.36
N ILE A 75 6.35 -9.81 -2.53
CA ILE A 75 6.36 -10.06 -1.08
C ILE A 75 6.08 -11.53 -0.75
N ALA A 76 5.11 -12.16 -1.42
CA ALA A 76 4.80 -13.57 -1.19
C ALA A 76 6.00 -14.49 -1.53
N GLN A 77 6.82 -14.10 -2.51
CA GLN A 77 8.03 -14.84 -2.91
C GLN A 77 9.24 -14.55 -2.01
N GLN A 78 9.46 -13.29 -1.64
CA GLN A 78 10.66 -12.83 -0.93
C GLN A 78 10.48 -12.80 0.60
N GLY A 79 9.24 -12.86 1.09
CA GLY A 79 8.88 -12.81 2.51
C GLY A 79 8.91 -11.40 3.11
N VAL A 80 9.44 -10.40 2.40
CA VAL A 80 9.55 -9.01 2.86
C VAL A 80 9.26 -8.05 1.70
N PRO A 81 8.63 -6.88 1.96
CA PRO A 81 8.48 -5.84 0.95
C PRO A 81 9.84 -5.26 0.56
N PRO A 82 10.07 -5.01 -0.73
CA PRO A 82 11.31 -4.39 -1.16
C PRO A 82 11.38 -2.93 -0.72
N GLU A 83 12.59 -2.42 -0.45
CA GLU A 83 12.79 -1.00 -0.14
C GLU A 83 12.59 -0.13 -1.38
N LYS A 84 13.08 -0.62 -2.54
CA LYS A 84 13.02 0.09 -3.81
C LYS A 84 12.59 -0.84 -4.92
N THR A 85 11.88 -0.25 -5.87
CA THR A 85 11.45 -0.89 -7.11
C THR A 85 11.78 0.01 -8.28
N ASP A 86 12.33 -0.57 -9.34
CA ASP A 86 12.46 0.06 -10.65
C ASP A 86 11.16 -0.22 -11.40
N THR A 87 10.34 0.82 -11.56
CA THR A 87 8.98 0.71 -12.11
C THR A 87 8.97 0.43 -13.62
N ALA A 88 10.06 0.77 -14.32
CA ALA A 88 10.22 0.55 -15.76
C ALA A 88 10.69 -0.88 -16.09
N SER A 89 11.34 -1.58 -15.16
CA SER A 89 11.82 -2.96 -15.37
C SER A 89 11.19 -3.99 -14.44
N GLY A 90 10.51 -3.55 -13.38
CA GLY A 90 9.94 -4.40 -12.33
C GLY A 90 10.97 -5.01 -11.37
N LYS A 91 12.24 -4.59 -11.44
CA LYS A 91 13.28 -5.09 -10.54
C LYS A 91 13.10 -4.52 -9.13
N THR A 92 13.30 -5.36 -8.12
CA THR A 92 13.19 -4.98 -6.71
C THR A 92 14.56 -5.08 -6.03
N SER A 93 14.81 -4.24 -5.02
CA SER A 93 16.07 -4.24 -4.28
C SER A 93 15.91 -3.73 -2.85
N GLY A 94 16.69 -4.32 -1.94
CA GLY A 94 16.70 -3.96 -0.52
C GLY A 94 15.45 -4.43 0.21
N ASP A 95 15.54 -4.49 1.54
CA ASP A 95 14.42 -4.87 2.40
C ASP A 95 13.80 -3.61 3.01
N GLY A 96 12.53 -3.36 2.71
CA GLY A 96 11.82 -2.19 3.21
C GLY A 96 11.64 -2.23 4.73
N PRO A 97 11.54 -1.07 5.41
CA PRO A 97 11.38 -1.01 6.86
C PRO A 97 10.07 -1.68 7.32
N VAL A 98 9.90 -1.91 8.63
CA VAL A 98 8.68 -2.55 9.16
C VAL A 98 7.38 -1.82 8.77
N GLY A 99 7.44 -0.49 8.61
CA GLY A 99 6.30 0.29 8.12
C GLY A 99 5.80 -0.18 6.75
N PHE A 100 6.69 -0.67 5.87
CA PHE A 100 6.31 -1.22 4.56
C PHE A 100 5.53 -2.54 4.71
N SER A 101 5.86 -3.37 5.70
CA SER A 101 5.06 -4.57 6.00
C SER A 101 3.65 -4.21 6.45
N ALA A 102 3.51 -3.19 7.30
CA ALA A 102 2.20 -2.79 7.80
C ALA A 102 1.27 -2.27 6.70
N VAL A 103 1.79 -1.42 5.81
CA VAL A 103 0.99 -0.81 4.73
C VAL A 103 0.56 -1.80 3.65
N MET A 104 1.26 -2.94 3.55
CA MET A 104 0.91 -4.01 2.62
C MET A 104 -0.18 -4.95 3.16
N LEU A 105 -0.52 -4.90 4.46
CA LEU A 105 -1.52 -5.80 5.06
C LEU A 105 -2.87 -5.75 4.32
N PRO A 106 -3.45 -4.58 3.98
CA PRO A 106 -4.74 -4.54 3.28
C PRO A 106 -4.69 -5.17 1.88
N MET A 107 -3.59 -4.98 1.16
CA MET A 107 -3.40 -5.56 -0.19
C MET A 107 -3.16 -7.08 -0.14
N LEU A 108 -2.62 -7.59 0.97
CA LEU A 108 -2.34 -9.01 1.21
C LEU A 108 -3.51 -9.76 1.85
N ALA A 109 -4.66 -9.12 2.10
CA ALA A 109 -5.79 -9.73 2.81
C ALA A 109 -6.26 -11.09 2.24
N ASN A 110 -6.09 -11.31 0.93
CA ASN A 110 -6.45 -12.55 0.24
C ASN A 110 -5.27 -13.53 0.06
N GLN A 111 -4.07 -13.19 0.54
CA GLN A 111 -2.84 -14.01 0.47
C GLN A 111 -2.40 -14.37 1.89
N THR A 112 -3.16 -15.25 2.55
CA THR A 112 -3.06 -15.52 3.99
C THR A 112 -1.64 -15.84 4.47
N ALA A 113 -0.89 -16.68 3.75
CA ALA A 113 0.49 -17.01 4.11
C ALA A 113 1.41 -15.77 4.11
N ALA A 114 1.35 -14.95 3.07
CA ALA A 114 2.17 -13.74 2.98
C ALA A 114 1.73 -12.69 4.01
N LEU A 115 0.41 -12.55 4.23
CA LEU A 115 -0.18 -11.69 5.24
C LEU A 115 0.33 -12.02 6.65
N ASP A 116 0.31 -13.30 7.02
CA ASP A 116 0.73 -13.76 8.35
C ASP A 116 2.22 -13.54 8.58
N VAL A 117 3.06 -13.73 7.54
CA VAL A 117 4.49 -13.37 7.59
C VAL A 117 4.67 -11.87 7.88
N GLN A 118 3.90 -10.99 7.22
CA GLN A 118 3.99 -9.55 7.47
C GLN A 118 3.51 -9.16 8.86
N ARG A 119 2.41 -9.75 9.35
CA ARG A 119 1.94 -9.57 10.73
C ARG A 119 2.98 -10.00 11.75
N GLN A 120 3.61 -11.15 11.53
CA GLN A 120 4.67 -11.66 12.40
C GLN A 120 5.87 -10.69 12.42
N ARG A 121 6.31 -10.20 11.26
CA ARG A 121 7.42 -9.24 11.18
C ARG A 121 7.12 -7.97 11.98
N ILE A 122 5.91 -7.43 11.90
CA ILE A 122 5.48 -6.24 12.65
C ILE A 122 5.49 -6.50 14.15
N ASN A 123 4.99 -7.66 14.59
CA ASN A 123 4.96 -8.02 16.01
C ASN A 123 6.37 -8.26 16.59
N GLN A 124 7.28 -8.83 15.81
CA GLN A 124 8.65 -9.10 16.23
C GLN A 124 9.54 -7.87 16.21
N HIS A 125 9.28 -6.94 15.27
CA HIS A 125 10.11 -5.76 15.04
C HIS A 125 9.24 -4.49 14.98
N PRO A 126 8.49 -4.15 16.04
CA PRO A 126 7.65 -2.95 16.02
C PRO A 126 8.50 -1.69 15.76
N PRO A 127 7.92 -0.64 15.15
CA PRO A 127 8.62 0.64 15.01
C PRO A 127 9.15 1.14 16.36
N GLY A 128 10.42 1.54 16.42
CA GLY A 128 10.99 2.19 17.60
C GLY A 128 10.48 3.62 17.81
N ASP A 129 10.82 4.20 18.96
CA ASP A 129 10.32 5.51 19.41
C ASP A 129 10.74 6.68 18.49
N ASP A 130 11.85 6.54 17.76
CA ASP A 130 12.38 7.51 16.80
C ASP A 130 11.97 7.23 15.33
N ALA A 131 11.22 6.13 15.09
CA ALA A 131 10.86 5.68 13.76
C ALA A 131 9.53 6.26 13.26
N TYR A 132 9.38 7.59 13.31
CA TYR A 132 8.13 8.32 12.99
C TYR A 132 7.41 7.83 11.72
N PHE A 133 8.15 7.67 10.63
CA PHE A 133 7.58 7.25 9.36
C PHE A 133 6.99 5.84 9.44
N SER A 134 7.77 4.87 9.93
CA SER A 134 7.30 3.50 10.13
C SER A 134 6.14 3.43 11.13
N ALA A 135 6.19 4.20 12.22
CA ALA A 135 5.11 4.26 13.21
C ALA A 135 3.80 4.77 12.58
N SER A 136 3.87 5.84 11.79
CA SER A 136 2.70 6.39 11.08
C SER A 136 2.11 5.39 10.09
N LEU A 137 2.95 4.74 9.29
CA LEU A 137 2.54 3.69 8.36
C LEU A 137 1.89 2.50 9.08
N THR A 138 2.42 2.10 10.23
CA THR A 138 1.86 1.03 11.06
C THR A 138 0.46 1.38 11.58
N LEU A 139 0.23 2.61 12.03
CA LEU A 139 -1.11 3.05 12.48
C LEU A 139 -2.16 2.88 11.37
N PHE A 140 -1.83 3.21 10.13
CA PHE A 140 -2.75 3.03 9.01
C PHE A 140 -2.95 1.55 8.69
N GLY A 141 -1.88 0.84 8.33
CA GLY A 141 -1.96 -0.50 7.78
C GLY A 141 -2.41 -1.54 8.81
N GLN A 142 -1.76 -1.57 9.98
CA GLN A 142 -2.12 -2.48 11.06
C GLN A 142 -3.46 -2.09 11.70
N GLY A 143 -3.78 -0.79 11.77
CA GLY A 143 -5.09 -0.34 12.25
C GLY A 143 -6.23 -0.83 11.36
N TRP A 144 -6.06 -0.81 10.04
CA TRP A 144 -7.03 -1.38 9.11
C TRP A 144 -7.08 -2.90 9.24
N ASP A 145 -5.95 -3.59 9.31
CA ASP A 145 -5.89 -5.05 9.49
C ASP A 145 -6.63 -5.51 10.75
N GLN A 146 -6.49 -4.75 11.85
CA GLN A 146 -7.17 -4.97 13.14
C GLN A 146 -8.60 -4.44 13.21
N GLN A 147 -9.19 -4.08 12.07
CA GLN A 147 -10.59 -3.59 11.98
C GLN A 147 -10.88 -2.33 12.81
N ARG A 148 -9.88 -1.49 13.08
CA ARG A 148 -10.08 -0.23 13.85
C ARG A 148 -10.88 0.80 13.07
N TYR A 149 -10.84 0.74 11.75
CA TYR A 149 -11.61 1.58 10.85
C TYR A 149 -11.77 0.93 9.46
N ARG A 150 -12.76 1.38 8.68
CA ARG A 150 -12.96 1.07 7.26
C ARG A 150 -13.34 2.34 6.49
N PHE A 151 -13.35 2.25 5.16
CA PHE A 151 -13.95 3.24 4.29
C PHE A 151 -15.10 2.59 3.52
N ASN A 152 -16.24 3.27 3.43
CA ASN A 152 -17.31 2.81 2.53
C ASN A 152 -17.05 3.25 1.08
N ARG A 153 -17.92 2.82 0.16
CA ARG A 153 -17.81 3.15 -1.27
C ARG A 153 -17.84 4.66 -1.56
N GLN A 154 -18.44 5.46 -0.67
CA GLN A 154 -18.47 6.92 -0.80
C GLN A 154 -17.19 7.59 -0.28
N GLY A 155 -16.26 6.81 0.29
CA GLY A 155 -15.02 7.30 0.89
C GLY A 155 -15.19 7.81 2.32
N GLU A 156 -16.32 7.54 2.97
CA GLU A 156 -16.57 7.97 4.35
C GLU A 156 -15.89 7.04 5.34
N LEU A 157 -15.35 7.61 6.41
CA LEU A 157 -14.72 6.87 7.49
C LEU A 157 -15.77 6.12 8.33
N GLN A 158 -15.55 4.83 8.54
CA GLN A 158 -16.33 3.97 9.43
C GLN A 158 -15.46 3.50 10.60
N PRO A 159 -15.44 4.22 11.73
CA PRO A 159 -14.60 3.88 12.87
C PRO A 159 -15.23 2.80 13.75
N ALA A 160 -14.40 1.95 14.36
CA ALA A 160 -14.84 0.93 15.31
C ALA A 160 -14.95 1.49 16.76
N TRP A 161 -15.62 2.63 16.94
CA TRP A 161 -15.84 3.23 18.27
C TRP A 161 -16.88 2.51 19.13
N GLY A 162 -17.64 1.59 18.52
CA GLY A 162 -18.93 1.10 19.03
C GLY A 162 -18.94 -0.27 19.70
N GLY A 163 -17.81 -0.81 20.16
CA GLY A 163 -17.88 -1.83 21.19
C GLY A 163 -18.33 -1.17 22.48
N GLN A 164 -19.64 -1.17 22.79
CA GLN A 164 -20.13 -0.76 24.10
C GLN A 164 -19.23 -1.39 25.17
N CYS A 165 -18.63 -0.57 26.03
CA CYS A 165 -17.96 -1.06 27.22
C CYS A 165 -18.96 -1.91 28.00
N VAL A 166 -18.86 -3.24 27.89
CA VAL A 166 -19.42 -4.13 28.87
C VAL A 166 -18.63 -3.91 30.14
N THR A 167 -19.13 -3.01 30.99
CA THR A 167 -18.72 -2.97 32.40
C THR A 167 -19.04 -4.33 32.99
N SER A 168 -17.99 -5.12 33.27
CA SER A 168 -18.12 -6.34 34.06
C SER A 168 -18.83 -6.01 35.38
N LYS A 169 -19.89 -6.75 35.70
CA LYS A 169 -20.46 -6.80 37.04
C LYS A 169 -19.55 -7.56 37.98
#